data_AF-A0A2H0DKY7-F1
#
_entry.id   AF-A0A2H0DKY7-F1
#
_cell.length_a   1.000
_cell.length_b   1.000
_cell.length_c   1.000
_cell.angle_alpha   90.00
_cell.angle_beta   90.00
_cell.angle_gamma   90.00
#
_symmetry.space_group_name_H-M   'P 1'
#
loop_
_entity.id
_entity.type
_entity.pdbx_description
1 polymer ?
#
loop_
_entity_poly.entity_id
_entity_poly.type
_entity_poly.pdbx_seq_one_letter_code
_entity_poly.pdbx_strand_id
1 'polypeptide(L)'
;MAEGLKLRKLCPPFGTPESPIWEFGYDEQVRVVGGLCIVKSPAMRDRLVKMGYELATEDEAPPAGGEAEENDASPATDEVSPAPANPNPVDGSSDPAAAPEEQPPGSPSGGA
;
A
#
# COMPACT_ATOMS: atom_id res chain seq x y z
N MET A 1 27.14 -13.86 -17.31
CA MET A 1 26.08 -12.83 -17.35
C MET A 1 24.99 -13.33 -16.42
N ALA A 2 24.61 -12.59 -15.38
CA ALA A 2 23.55 -13.06 -14.48
C ALA A 2 22.21 -12.78 -15.16
N GLU A 3 21.65 -13.79 -15.81
CA GLU A 3 20.30 -13.75 -16.36
C GLU A 3 19.31 -13.62 -15.19
N GLY A 4 18.51 -12.56 -15.19
CA GLY A 4 17.50 -12.34 -14.16
C GLY A 4 16.33 -13.30 -14.34
N LEU A 5 15.83 -13.85 -13.23
CA LEU A 5 14.66 -14.73 -13.20
C LEU A 5 13.39 -13.86 -13.28
N LYS A 6 12.46 -14.24 -14.15
CA LYS A 6 11.18 -13.56 -14.28
C LYS A 6 10.16 -14.20 -13.32
N LEU A 7 9.47 -13.38 -12.54
CA LEU A 7 8.36 -13.83 -11.70
C LEU A 7 7.09 -13.06 -12.06
N ARG A 8 5.95 -13.71 -11.85
CA ARG A 8 4.62 -13.12 -12.01
C ARG A 8 3.84 -13.22 -10.71
N LYS A 9 3.28 -12.09 -10.27
CA LYS A 9 2.31 -12.00 -9.18
C LYS A 9 0.97 -12.53 -9.67
N LEU A 10 0.37 -13.44 -8.92
CA LEU A 10 -0.96 -13.97 -9.26
C LEU A 10 -2.09 -13.06 -8.80
N CYS A 11 -1.90 -12.37 -7.66
CA CYS A 11 -2.96 -11.58 -7.03
C CYS A 11 -2.72 -10.07 -7.19
N PRO A 12 -3.76 -9.28 -7.51
CA PRO A 12 -3.68 -7.83 -7.49
C PRO A 12 -3.37 -7.29 -6.08
N PRO A 13 -2.83 -6.08 -5.95
CA PRO A 13 -2.62 -5.09 -7.01
C PRO A 13 -1.40 -5.41 -7.87
N PHE A 14 -1.54 -5.13 -9.17
CA PHE A 14 -0.47 -5.16 -10.15
C PHE A 14 0.00 -3.73 -10.42
N GLY A 15 1.31 -3.48 -10.31
CA GLY A 15 1.85 -2.15 -10.62
C GLY A 15 1.60 -1.79 -12.09
N THR A 16 1.48 -0.51 -12.40
CA THR A 16 1.42 -0.01 -13.78
C THR A 16 2.79 0.54 -14.18
N PRO A 17 3.07 0.77 -15.48
CA PRO A 17 4.31 1.43 -15.88
C PRO A 17 4.47 2.82 -15.25
N GLU A 18 3.36 3.53 -15.01
CA GLU A 18 3.31 4.85 -14.37
C GLU A 18 3.39 4.77 -12.84
N SER A 19 2.79 3.75 -12.23
CA SER A 19 2.81 3.50 -10.79
C SER A 19 3.25 2.06 -10.51
N PRO A 20 4.56 1.77 -10.66
CA PRO A 20 5.08 0.43 -10.40
C PRO A 20 5.04 0.12 -8.91
N ILE A 21 4.85 -1.17 -8.59
CA ILE A 21 5.00 -1.64 -7.21
C ILE A 21 6.46 -1.99 -6.99
N TRP A 22 7.02 -1.55 -5.87
CA TRP A 22 8.40 -1.80 -5.51
C TRP A 22 8.48 -2.82 -4.38
N GLU A 23 9.12 -3.95 -4.66
CA GLU A 23 9.41 -4.99 -3.67
C GLU A 23 10.85 -4.81 -3.18
N PHE A 24 11.01 -4.65 -1.87
CA PHE A 24 12.30 -4.37 -1.25
C PHE A 24 12.86 -5.63 -0.62
N GLY A 25 13.98 -6.11 -1.17
CA GLY A 25 14.81 -7.15 -0.59
C GLY A 25 15.92 -6.54 0.27
N TYR A 26 16.64 -7.38 0.99
CA TYR A 26 17.82 -6.96 1.73
C TYR A 26 18.95 -6.53 0.78
N ASP A 27 19.09 -7.21 -0.36
CA ASP A 27 20.21 -7.04 -1.29
C ASP A 27 19.80 -6.44 -2.65
N GLU A 28 18.50 -6.41 -2.97
CA GLU A 28 18.01 -5.82 -4.23
C GLU A 28 16.61 -5.21 -4.08
N GLN A 29 16.29 -4.27 -4.97
CA GLN A 29 14.96 -3.70 -5.12
C GLN A 29 14.38 -4.12 -6.47
N VAL A 30 13.16 -4.63 -6.45
CA VAL A 30 12.51 -5.25 -7.60
C VAL A 30 11.32 -4.41 -8.03
N ARG A 31 11.29 -4.04 -9.31
CA ARG A 31 10.17 -3.30 -9.91
C ARG A 31 9.14 -4.30 -10.45
N VAL A 32 7.91 -4.20 -9.98
CA VAL A 32 6.78 -5.03 -10.41
C VAL A 32 5.83 -4.20 -11.27
N VAL A 33 5.61 -4.62 -12.51
CA VAL A 33 4.75 -3.96 -13.51
C VAL A 33 3.89 -5.02 -14.21
N GLY A 34 2.57 -4.81 -14.26
CA GLY A 34 1.61 -5.76 -14.82
C GLY A 34 1.65 -7.11 -14.11
N GLY A 35 2.07 -7.14 -12.85
CA GLY A 35 2.33 -8.37 -12.10
C GLY A 35 3.65 -9.04 -12.45
N LEU A 36 4.39 -8.62 -13.49
CA LEU A 36 5.69 -9.18 -13.83
C LEU A 36 6.83 -8.42 -13.16
N CYS A 37 7.86 -9.16 -12.74
CA CYS A 37 9.09 -8.60 -12.23
C CYS A 37 10.31 -9.45 -12.58
N ILE A 38 11.49 -8.85 -12.49
CA ILE A 38 12.77 -9.51 -12.77
C ILE A 38 13.62 -9.43 -11.52
N VAL A 39 14.06 -10.58 -11.02
CA VAL A 39 14.93 -10.70 -9.84
C VAL A 39 16.26 -11.30 -10.20
N LYS A 40 17.33 -10.83 -9.56
CA LYS A 40 18.67 -11.41 -9.72
C LYS A 40 19.03 -12.29 -8.54
N SER A 41 18.50 -11.98 -7.36
CA SER A 41 18.82 -12.72 -6.15
C SER A 41 17.91 -13.95 -6.01
N PRO A 42 18.48 -15.17 -5.82
CA PRO A 42 17.68 -16.35 -5.53
C PRO A 42 16.93 -16.23 -4.20
N ALA A 43 17.50 -15.51 -3.22
CA ALA A 43 16.83 -15.25 -1.95
C ALA A 43 15.57 -14.40 -2.13
N MET A 44 15.63 -13.40 -3.02
CA MET A 44 14.49 -12.56 -3.35
C MET A 44 13.42 -13.35 -4.11
N ARG A 45 13.83 -14.18 -5.08
CA ARG A 45 12.93 -15.13 -5.76
C ARG A 45 12.16 -15.98 -4.76
N ASP A 46 12.85 -16.65 -3.84
CA ASP A 46 12.21 -17.57 -2.89
C ASP A 46 11.23 -16.85 -1.96
N ARG A 47 11.54 -15.60 -1.59
CA ARG A 47 10.62 -14.74 -0.83
C ARG A 47 9.38 -14.40 -1.64
N LEU A 48 9.55 -13.93 -2.88
CA LEU A 48 8.42 -13.58 -3.74
C LEU A 48 7.54 -14.81 -4.01
N VAL A 49 8.13 -15.99 -4.22
CA VAL A 49 7.35 -17.23 -4.39
C VAL A 49 6.50 -17.54 -3.15
N LYS A 50 7.05 -17.38 -1.94
CA LYS A 50 6.28 -17.53 -0.70
C LYS A 50 5.18 -16.49 -0.53
N MET A 51 5.31 -15.33 -1.16
CA MET A 51 4.31 -14.26 -1.16
C MET A 51 3.22 -14.47 -2.23
N GLY A 52 3.27 -15.55 -3.01
CA GLY A 52 2.29 -15.86 -4.06
C GLY A 52 2.69 -15.39 -5.47
N TYR A 53 3.99 -15.22 -5.71
CA TYR A 53 4.51 -15.06 -7.06
C TYR A 53 4.90 -16.43 -7.65
N GLU A 54 4.84 -16.57 -8.97
CA GLU A 54 5.25 -17.77 -9.68
C GLU A 54 6.39 -17.47 -10.65
N LEU A 55 7.19 -18.49 -10.98
CA LEU A 55 8.22 -18.37 -12.01
C LEU A 55 7.54 -18.24 -13.38
N ALA A 56 7.74 -17.10 -14.03
CA ALA A 56 7.24 -16.89 -15.38
C ALA A 56 8.16 -17.64 -16.35
N THR A 57 7.73 -18.80 -16.83
CA THR A 57 8.37 -19.49 -17.96
C THR A 57 8.29 -18.62 -19.21
N GLU A 58 9.36 -18.59 -20.01
CA GLU A 58 9.49 -17.73 -21.22
C GLU A 58 8.39 -17.92 -22.27
N ASP A 59 7.59 -18.97 -22.17
CA ASP A 59 6.47 -19.29 -23.06
C ASP A 59 5.10 -18.80 -22.54
N GLU A 60 5.01 -18.33 -21.29
CA GLU A 60 3.73 -17.93 -20.72
C GLU A 60 3.40 -16.48 -21.08
N ALA A 61 2.56 -16.34 -22.11
CA ALA A 61 1.90 -15.09 -22.46
C ALA A 61 1.32 -14.39 -21.21
N PRO A 62 1.27 -13.05 -21.17
CA PRO A 62 0.57 -12.35 -20.10
C PRO A 62 -0.85 -12.93 -20.00
N PRO A 63 -1.40 -13.18 -18.80
CA PRO A 63 -2.77 -13.61 -18.69
C PRO A 63 -3.64 -12.51 -19.30
N ALA A 64 -4.13 -12.75 -20.50
CA ALA A 64 -5.18 -11.98 -21.12
C ALA A 64 -6.48 -12.37 -20.40
N GLY A 65 -6.96 -11.48 -19.53
CA GLY A 65 -8.24 -11.62 -18.82
C GLY A 65 -8.05 -12.14 -17.38
N GLY A 66 -8.78 -11.64 -16.39
CA GLY A 66 -9.93 -10.75 -16.46
C GLY A 66 -10.84 -11.08 -15.28
N GLU A 67 -10.63 -10.37 -14.17
CA GLU A 67 -11.57 -10.13 -13.07
C GLU A 67 -10.79 -9.21 -12.10
N ALA A 68 -11.03 -7.90 -11.92
CA ALA A 68 -12.30 -7.18 -11.99
C ALA A 68 -13.42 -8.09 -11.52
N GLU A 69 -13.31 -8.55 -10.28
CA GLU A 69 -14.48 -8.99 -9.52
C GLU A 69 -15.37 -7.76 -9.36
N GLU A 70 -16.15 -7.57 -10.43
CA GLU A 70 -17.45 -6.95 -10.48
C GLU A 70 -18.20 -7.39 -9.22
N ASN A 71 -18.17 -6.55 -8.18
CA ASN A 71 -19.20 -6.60 -7.17
C ASN A 71 -20.46 -6.06 -7.83
N ASP A 72 -21.14 -7.00 -8.47
CA ASP A 72 -22.48 -6.90 -9.02
C ASP A 72 -23.37 -6.18 -8.01
N ALA A 73 -23.98 -5.11 -8.51
CA ALA A 73 -24.94 -4.31 -7.79
C ALA A 73 -26.09 -5.21 -7.31
N SER A 74 -26.43 -5.13 -6.03
CA SER A 74 -27.81 -5.36 -5.60
C SER A 74 -28.56 -4.04 -5.69
N PRO A 75 -29.37 -3.78 -6.74
CA PRO A 75 -30.38 -2.74 -6.71
C PRO A 75 -31.65 -3.31 -6.07
N ALA A 76 -31.93 -2.93 -4.83
CA ALA A 76 -33.27 -3.11 -4.28
C ALA A 76 -33.63 -1.98 -3.32
N THR A 77 -34.63 -1.20 -3.77
CA THR A 77 -35.67 -0.49 -3.00
C THR A 77 -35.18 0.65 -2.09
N ASP A 78 -35.35 1.91 -2.45
CA ASP A 78 -36.61 2.66 -2.56
C ASP A 78 -37.50 2.55 -1.31
N GLU A 79 -37.64 3.70 -0.65
CA GLU A 79 -38.70 4.10 0.28
C GLU A 79 -38.78 3.48 1.69
N VAL A 80 -38.24 4.19 2.70
CA VAL A 80 -39.12 4.77 3.73
C VAL A 80 -38.53 6.03 4.39
N SER A 81 -39.46 6.95 4.62
CA SER A 81 -39.40 8.32 5.16
C SER A 81 -38.79 8.51 6.57
N PRO A 82 -38.59 9.79 7.00
CA PRO A 82 -37.68 10.19 8.06
C PRO A 82 -38.32 10.25 9.46
N ALA A 83 -37.52 10.15 10.51
CA ALA A 83 -37.90 10.48 11.89
C ALA A 83 -36.66 10.94 12.70
N PRO A 84 -36.84 11.63 13.83
CA PRO A 84 -36.77 13.09 13.89
C PRO A 84 -35.48 13.60 14.54
N ALA A 85 -35.24 14.90 14.32
CA ALA A 85 -34.27 15.70 15.04
C ALA A 85 -34.35 15.47 16.55
N ASN A 86 -33.24 15.06 17.15
CA ASN A 86 -33.03 15.25 18.58
C ASN A 86 -31.82 16.19 18.75
N PRO A 87 -32.07 17.47 19.07
CA PRO A 87 -31.01 18.42 19.37
C PRO A 87 -30.53 18.14 20.79
N ASN A 88 -29.29 17.67 20.94
CA ASN A 88 -28.60 17.85 22.21
C ASN A 88 -27.52 18.91 22.03
N PRO A 89 -27.79 20.14 22.49
CA PRO A 89 -26.77 21.16 22.68
C PRO A 89 -26.17 21.01 24.08
N VAL A 90 -24.84 20.96 24.16
CA VAL A 90 -24.05 21.57 25.25
C VAL A 90 -22.62 21.62 24.71
N ASP A 91 -22.25 22.73 24.09
CA ASP A 91 -21.49 23.81 24.73
C ASP A 91 -20.34 23.26 25.58
N GLY A 92 -19.14 23.35 25.00
CA GLY A 92 -17.90 22.92 25.61
C GLY A 92 -16.75 23.70 24.99
N SER A 93 -16.87 25.02 25.13
CA SER A 93 -15.89 26.06 24.83
C SER A 93 -14.42 25.65 25.00
N SER A 94 -13.61 26.18 24.07
CA SER A 94 -12.23 26.66 24.27
C SER A 94 -11.16 25.58 24.51
N ASP A 95 -9.98 25.61 23.89
CA ASP A 95 -9.20 26.73 23.38
C ASP A 95 -8.09 26.20 22.45
N PRO A 96 -7.69 26.92 21.38
CA PRO A 96 -6.55 26.59 20.54
C PRO A 96 -5.28 27.32 21.01
N ALA A 97 -4.35 26.60 21.63
CA ALA A 97 -2.99 27.10 21.89
C ALA A 97 -1.99 26.24 21.09
N ALA A 98 -1.60 26.68 19.89
CA ALA A 98 -0.43 27.52 19.67
C ALA A 98 0.89 26.78 19.97
N ALA A 99 1.49 26.20 18.93
CA ALA A 99 2.94 26.27 18.79
C ALA A 99 3.25 27.72 18.35
N PRO A 100 4.28 28.38 18.91
CA PRO A 100 5.62 28.22 18.33
C PRO A 100 6.80 28.46 19.30
N GLU A 101 8.00 28.26 18.74
CA GLU A 101 9.27 28.94 19.01
C GLU A 101 10.14 28.57 20.25
N GLU A 102 11.33 28.04 19.91
CA GLU A 102 12.67 28.38 20.40
C GLU A 102 12.91 28.76 21.87
N GLN A 103 13.66 27.91 22.58
CA GLN A 103 14.67 28.34 23.55
C GLN A 103 15.90 27.41 23.57
N PRO A 104 17.10 27.89 23.20
CA PRO A 104 18.37 27.41 23.76
C PRO A 104 18.82 28.33 24.93
N PRO A 105 20.02 28.11 25.50
CA PRO A 105 20.42 27.12 26.50
C PRO A 105 20.40 27.69 27.95
N GLY A 106 20.11 26.85 28.94
CA GLY A 106 20.22 27.23 30.36
C GLY A 106 21.32 26.46 31.08
N SER A 107 22.47 27.10 31.29
CA SER A 107 23.42 26.73 32.36
C SER A 107 22.86 27.15 33.72
N PRO A 108 23.05 26.32 34.76
CA PRO A 108 23.72 26.82 35.98
C PRO A 108 24.74 25.78 36.49
N SER A 109 26.02 26.13 36.66
CA SER A 109 26.59 26.74 37.86
C SER A 109 26.15 26.10 39.18
N GLY A 110 27.06 25.32 39.77
CA GLY A 110 27.37 25.43 41.20
C GLY A 110 26.79 24.38 42.16
N GLY A 111 27.69 23.56 42.71
CA GLY A 111 27.82 23.43 44.17
C GLY A 111 27.16 22.23 44.85
N ALA A 112 27.96 21.22 45.14
CA ALA A 112 28.31 20.82 46.51
C ALA A 112 29.58 19.96 46.47
#